data_AF-A0A800HB96-F1
#
_entry.id   AF-A0A800HB96-F1
#
_cell.length_a   1.000
_cell.length_b   1.000
_cell.length_c   1.000
_cell.angle_alpha   90.00
_cell.angle_beta   90.00
_cell.angle_gamma   90.00
#
_symmetry.space_group_name_H-M   'P 1'
#
loop_
_entity.id
_entity.type
_entity.pdbx_description
1 polymer ?
#
loop_
_entity_poly.entity_id
_entity_poly.type
_entity_poly.pdbx_seq_one_letter_code
_entity_poly.pdbx_strand_id
1 'polypeptide(L)'
;MSEKHPLLYEPTTAITDYIIFILGITFGWFTLSIQDSQFHQLWGTSFITIAIGALLGGTTHGFGPKLSQIPRTIIWRATLIFVAATGLLLAMSTAIVFVTGKGEDALYITAGVLLISFYNRIRTQDNFQSVVIFYLPLMGISFIGFLVAFFYYGMTGALSISIGLVVSLAASWVQVMKLSLHENFNHNDLFHVIQMLGMYLMYRGGLEIPPF
;
A
#
# COMPACT_ATOMS: atom_id res chain seq x y z
N MET A 1 -0.31 -42.60 -9.11
CA MET A 1 -0.43 -41.32 -9.83
C MET A 1 0.47 -40.34 -9.10
N SER A 2 1.48 -39.77 -9.78
CA SER A 2 2.34 -38.76 -9.17
C SER A 2 1.47 -37.55 -8.83
N GLU A 3 1.33 -37.25 -7.54
CA GLU A 3 0.82 -35.94 -7.11
C GLU A 3 1.77 -34.90 -7.70
N LYS A 4 1.35 -34.26 -8.79
CA LYS A 4 2.07 -33.09 -9.30
C LYS A 4 1.94 -32.03 -8.23
N HIS A 5 2.99 -31.81 -7.46
CA HIS A 5 3.06 -30.66 -6.57
C HIS A 5 2.74 -29.41 -7.38
N PRO A 6 1.73 -28.63 -6.99
CA PRO A 6 1.33 -27.46 -7.77
C PRO A 6 2.52 -26.50 -7.95
N LEU A 7 2.59 -25.87 -9.14
CA LEU A 7 3.65 -24.94 -9.49
C LEU A 7 3.72 -23.75 -8.52
N LEU A 8 2.56 -23.30 -8.03
CA LEU A 8 2.39 -22.24 -7.03
C LEU A 8 1.68 -22.80 -5.79
N TYR A 9 2.05 -22.32 -4.60
CA TYR A 9 1.44 -22.73 -3.34
C TYR A 9 0.05 -22.12 -3.14
N GLU A 10 -0.05 -20.78 -3.24
CA GLU A 10 -1.32 -20.05 -3.25
C GLU A 10 -1.46 -19.34 -4.62
N PRO A 11 -1.94 -20.05 -5.66
CA PRO A 11 -1.93 -19.54 -7.03
C PRO A 11 -2.75 -18.26 -7.18
N THR A 12 -3.97 -18.21 -6.63
CA THR A 12 -4.84 -17.03 -6.72
C THR A 12 -4.23 -15.83 -6.02
N THR A 13 -3.66 -16.03 -4.82
CA THR A 13 -3.03 -14.93 -4.05
C THR A 13 -1.84 -14.38 -4.82
N ALA A 14 -0.96 -15.27 -5.32
CA ALA A 14 0.21 -14.86 -6.08
C ALA A 14 -0.15 -14.11 -7.37
N ILE A 15 -1.19 -14.56 -8.09
CA ILE A 15 -1.67 -13.89 -9.30
C ILE A 15 -2.22 -12.49 -8.96
N THR A 16 -3.05 -12.39 -7.93
CA THR A 16 -3.65 -11.11 -7.54
C THR A 16 -2.61 -10.12 -7.02
N ASP A 17 -1.57 -10.58 -6.31
CA ASP A 17 -0.38 -9.79 -5.98
C ASP A 17 0.33 -9.24 -7.23
N TYR A 18 0.56 -10.08 -8.23
CA TYR A 18 1.22 -9.63 -9.46
C TYR A 18 0.36 -8.66 -10.28
N ILE A 19 -0.97 -8.74 -10.19
CA ILE A 19 -1.86 -7.71 -10.75
C ILE A 19 -1.68 -6.39 -10.00
N ILE A 20 -1.63 -6.40 -8.67
CA ILE A 20 -1.34 -5.19 -7.87
C ILE A 20 0.03 -4.61 -8.25
N PHE A 21 1.06 -5.44 -8.44
CA PHE A 21 2.37 -5.00 -8.91
C PHE A 21 2.26 -4.24 -10.25
N ILE A 22 1.60 -4.82 -11.24
CA ILE A 22 1.45 -4.18 -12.57
C ILE A 22 0.68 -2.86 -12.46
N LEU A 23 -0.42 -2.85 -11.70
CA LEU A 23 -1.22 -1.64 -11.49
C LEU A 23 -0.43 -0.56 -10.75
N GLY A 24 0.29 -0.91 -9.69
CA GLY A 24 1.10 0.03 -8.91
C GLY A 24 2.25 0.62 -9.73
N ILE A 25 2.95 -0.17 -10.55
CA ILE A 25 3.94 0.36 -11.50
C ILE A 25 3.28 1.33 -12.49
N THR A 26 2.13 0.95 -13.05
CA THR A 26 1.42 1.76 -14.04
C THR A 26 0.94 3.09 -13.45
N PHE A 27 0.25 3.05 -12.31
CA PHE A 27 -0.26 4.23 -11.62
C PHE A 27 0.87 5.13 -11.12
N GLY A 28 1.93 4.53 -10.55
CA GLY A 28 3.12 5.25 -10.12
C GLY A 28 3.81 5.95 -11.29
N TRP A 29 4.01 5.26 -12.42
CA TRP A 29 4.62 5.84 -13.61
C TRP A 29 3.86 7.07 -14.13
N PHE A 30 2.54 6.95 -14.31
CA PHE A 30 1.74 8.07 -14.80
C PHE A 30 1.68 9.22 -13.78
N THR A 31 1.59 8.92 -12.48
CA THR A 31 1.58 9.98 -11.45
C THR A 31 2.92 10.71 -11.40
N LEU A 32 4.05 9.98 -11.44
CA LEU A 32 5.40 10.55 -11.43
C LEU A 32 5.74 11.32 -12.72
N SER A 33 4.97 11.13 -13.80
CA SER A 33 5.15 11.91 -15.03
C SER A 33 4.70 13.37 -14.88
N ILE A 34 3.90 13.69 -13.86
CA ILE A 34 3.51 15.07 -13.52
C ILE A 34 4.69 15.75 -12.84
N GLN A 35 5.36 16.63 -13.58
CA GLN A 35 6.57 17.34 -13.13
C GLN A 35 6.23 18.49 -12.18
N ASP A 36 7.26 18.99 -11.49
CA ASP A 36 7.19 20.17 -10.63
C ASP A 36 6.11 20.09 -9.55
N SER A 37 5.84 18.89 -9.05
CA SER A 37 4.92 18.67 -7.94
C SER A 37 5.44 17.67 -6.94
N GLN A 38 5.64 18.12 -5.71
CA GLN A 38 6.02 17.28 -4.59
C GLN A 38 4.89 16.31 -4.22
N PHE A 39 3.63 16.74 -4.32
CA PHE A 39 2.48 15.87 -4.12
C PHE A 39 2.56 14.63 -5.02
N HIS A 40 2.74 14.84 -6.32
CA HIS A 40 2.78 13.74 -7.30
C HIS A 40 4.02 12.87 -7.15
N GLN A 41 5.15 13.44 -6.71
CA GLN A 41 6.34 12.66 -6.37
C GLN A 41 6.08 11.70 -5.21
N LEU A 42 5.54 12.19 -4.09
CA LEU A 42 5.22 11.34 -2.92
C LEU A 42 4.10 10.35 -3.24
N TRP A 43 3.03 10.81 -3.88
CA TRP A 43 1.86 10.01 -4.22
C TRP A 43 2.21 8.92 -5.23
N GLY A 44 2.92 9.28 -6.31
CA GLY A 44 3.39 8.33 -7.32
C GLY A 44 4.37 7.31 -6.75
N THR A 45 5.29 7.75 -5.88
CA THR A 45 6.21 6.84 -5.18
C THR A 45 5.45 5.85 -4.30
N SER A 46 4.34 6.24 -3.68
CA SER A 46 3.50 5.31 -2.89
C SER A 46 2.95 4.15 -3.73
N PHE A 47 2.61 4.39 -5.00
CA PHE A 47 2.18 3.33 -5.91
C PHE A 47 3.34 2.41 -6.31
N ILE A 48 4.55 2.96 -6.48
CA ILE A 48 5.75 2.15 -6.76
C ILE A 48 6.11 1.30 -5.55
N THR A 49 6.04 1.83 -4.32
CA THR A 49 6.37 1.06 -3.12
C THR A 49 5.38 -0.06 -2.86
N ILE A 50 4.07 0.17 -3.02
CA ILE A 50 3.09 -0.93 -2.90
C ILE A 50 3.27 -1.97 -4.00
N ALA A 51 3.65 -1.55 -5.22
CA ALA A 51 3.94 -2.49 -6.30
C ALA A 51 5.10 -3.43 -5.94
N ILE A 52 6.20 -2.89 -5.42
CA ILE A 52 7.35 -3.71 -4.96
C ILE A 52 6.91 -4.62 -3.82
N GLY A 53 6.11 -4.12 -2.87
CA GLY A 53 5.51 -4.92 -1.81
C GLY A 53 4.73 -6.12 -2.36
N ALA A 54 3.86 -5.89 -3.34
CA ALA A 54 3.04 -6.93 -3.97
C ALA A 54 3.87 -7.93 -4.81
N LEU A 55 4.92 -7.48 -5.51
CA LEU A 55 5.84 -8.38 -6.20
C LEU A 55 6.50 -9.38 -5.23
N LEU A 56 6.98 -8.88 -4.09
CA LEU A 56 7.59 -9.70 -3.03
C LEU A 56 6.56 -10.56 -2.29
N GLY A 57 5.35 -10.02 -2.08
CA GLY A 57 4.18 -10.73 -1.53
C GLY A 57 3.80 -11.92 -2.40
N GLY A 58 3.58 -11.69 -3.70
CA GLY A 58 3.24 -12.75 -4.66
C GLY A 58 4.34 -13.79 -4.79
N THR A 59 5.61 -13.39 -4.65
CA THR A 59 6.73 -14.34 -4.59
C THR A 59 6.66 -15.21 -3.33
N THR A 60 6.30 -14.64 -2.19
CA THR A 60 6.13 -15.37 -0.92
C THR A 60 4.92 -16.31 -0.96
N HIS A 61 3.77 -15.86 -1.44
CA HIS A 61 2.55 -16.66 -1.57
C HIS A 61 2.68 -17.75 -2.65
N GLY A 62 3.33 -17.44 -3.76
CA GLY A 62 3.52 -18.39 -4.87
C GLY A 62 4.60 -19.44 -4.60
N PHE A 63 5.77 -19.02 -4.09
CA PHE A 63 6.97 -19.86 -4.01
C PHE A 63 7.49 -20.08 -2.58
N GLY A 64 6.86 -19.49 -1.56
CA GLY A 64 7.32 -19.52 -0.17
C GLY A 64 7.72 -20.90 0.36
N PRO A 65 6.92 -21.97 0.19
CA PRO A 65 7.30 -23.31 0.64
C PRO A 65 8.50 -23.92 -0.07
N LYS A 66 8.86 -23.42 -1.26
CA LYS A 66 10.02 -23.86 -2.04
C LYS A 66 11.29 -23.10 -1.65
N LEU A 67 11.18 -22.00 -0.91
CA LEU A 67 12.31 -21.21 -0.43
C LEU A 67 12.81 -21.74 0.92
N SER A 68 14.13 -21.71 1.11
CA SER A 68 14.71 -21.95 2.43
C SER A 68 14.32 -20.84 3.42
N GLN A 69 14.47 -21.11 4.71
CA GLN A 69 13.94 -20.24 5.77
C GLN A 69 14.45 -18.79 5.68
N ILE A 70 15.75 -18.60 5.45
CA ILE A 70 16.38 -17.28 5.42
C ILE A 70 15.82 -16.38 4.30
N PRO A 71 15.87 -16.77 3.00
CA PRO A 71 15.33 -15.93 1.93
C PRO A 71 13.83 -15.71 2.08
N ARG A 72 13.06 -16.70 2.54
CA ARG A 72 11.63 -16.54 2.82
C ARG A 72 11.38 -15.42 3.85
N THR A 73 12.13 -15.43 4.96
CA THR A 73 12.01 -14.39 6.00
C THR A 73 12.45 -13.02 5.49
N ILE A 74 13.52 -12.94 4.69
CA ILE A 74 14.00 -11.68 4.13
C ILE A 74 12.97 -11.06 3.19
N ILE A 75 12.46 -11.85 2.23
CA ILE A 75 11.46 -11.40 1.25
C ILE A 75 10.20 -10.94 1.96
N TRP A 76 9.70 -11.73 2.92
CA TRP A 76 8.51 -11.38 3.67
C TRP A 76 8.66 -10.09 4.47
N ARG A 77 9.78 -9.90 5.17
CA ARG A 77 10.03 -8.66 5.91
C ARG A 77 10.18 -7.47 4.97
N ALA A 78 10.80 -7.65 3.80
CA ALA A 78 10.86 -6.63 2.78
C ALA A 78 9.46 -6.25 2.28
N THR A 79 8.56 -7.22 2.03
CA THR A 79 7.14 -6.96 1.72
C THR A 79 6.51 -6.04 2.77
N LEU A 80 6.64 -6.37 4.07
CA LEU A 80 6.06 -5.57 5.15
C LEU A 80 6.63 -4.14 5.21
N ILE A 81 7.93 -3.96 4.97
CA ILE A 81 8.58 -2.65 4.94
C ILE A 81 8.01 -1.80 3.79
N PHE A 82 7.83 -2.36 2.60
CA PHE A 82 7.27 -1.64 1.46
C PHE A 82 5.81 -1.25 1.67
N VAL A 83 5.01 -2.13 2.30
CA VAL A 83 3.63 -1.78 2.70
C VAL A 83 3.62 -0.65 3.74
N ALA A 84 4.51 -0.70 4.75
CA ALA A 84 4.63 0.38 5.73
C ALA A 84 5.07 1.71 5.08
N ALA A 85 6.06 1.66 4.19
CA ALA A 85 6.52 2.83 3.43
C ALA A 85 5.40 3.43 2.56
N THR A 86 4.55 2.60 1.97
CA THR A 86 3.34 3.05 1.26
C THR A 86 2.46 3.89 2.17
N GLY A 87 2.10 3.38 3.36
CA GLY A 87 1.27 4.11 4.32
C GLY A 87 1.87 5.45 4.74
N LEU A 88 3.19 5.51 4.93
CA LEU A 88 3.90 6.76 5.24
C LEU A 88 3.83 7.74 4.07
N LEU A 89 4.12 7.30 2.85
CA LEU A 89 4.07 8.16 1.66
C LEU A 89 2.67 8.72 1.40
N LEU A 90 1.62 7.92 1.61
CA LEU A 90 0.23 8.38 1.51
C LEU A 90 -0.05 9.50 2.53
N ALA A 91 0.35 9.30 3.79
CA ALA A 91 0.17 10.30 4.85
C ALA A 91 1.00 11.56 4.59
N MET A 92 2.23 11.42 4.12
CA MET A 92 3.07 12.55 3.75
C MET A 92 2.47 13.35 2.60
N SER A 93 1.95 12.68 1.57
CA SER A 93 1.31 13.34 0.42
C SER A 93 0.10 14.18 0.83
N THR A 94 -0.70 13.71 1.80
CA THR A 94 -1.75 14.55 2.42
C THR A 94 -1.15 15.69 3.23
N ALA A 95 -0.14 15.41 4.06
CA ALA A 95 0.37 16.37 5.03
C ALA A 95 0.98 17.60 4.37
N ILE A 96 1.66 17.45 3.22
CA ILE A 96 2.26 18.57 2.48
C ILE A 96 1.22 19.57 1.92
N VAL A 97 -0.07 19.22 1.90
CA VAL A 97 -1.16 20.19 1.63
C VAL A 97 -1.22 21.27 2.72
N PHE A 98 -0.80 20.94 3.94
CA PHE A 98 -1.00 21.76 5.14
C PHE A 98 0.29 22.31 5.74
N VAL A 99 1.45 21.83 5.31
CA VAL A 99 2.75 22.20 5.88
C VAL A 99 3.73 22.64 4.82
N THR A 100 4.60 23.59 5.15
CA THR A 100 5.66 24.09 4.27
C THR A 100 6.95 24.35 5.06
N GLY A 101 8.10 24.30 4.40
CA GLY A 101 9.40 24.64 5.00
C GLY A 101 9.74 23.76 6.20
N LYS A 102 9.91 24.33 7.40
CA LYS A 102 10.25 23.55 8.61
C LYS A 102 9.24 22.45 8.95
N GLY A 103 7.96 22.64 8.61
CA GLY A 103 6.93 21.62 8.84
C GLY A 103 7.10 20.41 7.93
N GLU A 104 7.58 20.65 6.71
CA GLU A 104 7.90 19.62 5.73
C GLU A 104 9.17 18.85 6.15
N ASP A 105 10.23 19.55 6.58
CA ASP A 105 11.44 18.90 7.13
C ASP A 105 11.08 17.96 8.30
N ALA A 106 10.24 18.42 9.22
CA ALA A 106 9.77 17.64 10.35
C ALA A 106 8.97 16.40 9.91
N LEU A 107 8.19 16.51 8.84
CA LEU A 107 7.44 15.40 8.26
C LEU A 107 8.38 14.30 7.74
N TYR A 108 9.41 14.65 6.95
CA TYR A 108 10.40 13.69 6.45
C TYR A 108 11.19 13.01 7.58
N ILE A 109 11.62 13.77 8.59
CA ILE A 109 12.31 13.23 9.76
C ILE A 109 11.39 12.24 10.51
N THR A 110 10.13 12.62 10.74
CA THR A 110 9.15 11.78 11.43
C THR A 110 8.90 10.49 10.67
N ALA A 111 8.73 10.56 9.35
CA ALA A 111 8.54 9.39 8.50
C ALA A 111 9.75 8.44 8.56
N GLY A 112 10.98 8.98 8.54
CA GLY A 112 12.21 8.19 8.69
C GLY A 112 12.27 7.48 10.04
N VAL A 113 11.97 8.19 11.13
CA VAL A 113 11.94 7.62 12.49
C VAL A 113 10.87 6.53 12.61
N LEU A 114 9.67 6.75 12.08
CA LEU A 114 8.59 5.76 12.08
C LEU A 114 8.96 4.51 11.28
N LEU A 115 9.60 4.65 10.11
CA LEU A 115 10.02 3.53 9.29
C LEU A 115 11.12 2.70 9.97
N ILE A 116 12.11 3.35 10.60
CA ILE A 116 13.16 2.67 11.38
C ILE A 116 12.54 1.94 12.58
N SER A 117 11.58 2.57 13.25
CA SER A 117 10.88 1.97 14.39
C SER A 117 10.09 0.73 13.96
N PHE A 118 9.41 0.81 12.81
CA PHE A 118 8.69 -0.33 12.22
C PHE A 118 9.64 -1.45 11.80
N TYR A 119 10.76 -1.12 11.15
CA TYR A 119 11.80 -2.08 10.80
C TYR A 119 12.29 -2.87 12.02
N ASN A 120 12.54 -2.18 13.14
CA ASN A 120 12.93 -2.84 14.38
C ASN A 120 11.83 -3.74 14.95
N ARG A 121 10.57 -3.32 14.88
CA ARG A 121 9.41 -4.12 15.36
C ARG A 121 9.24 -5.43 14.59
N ILE A 122 9.33 -5.41 13.26
CA ILE A 122 9.13 -6.63 12.45
C ILE A 122 10.26 -7.64 12.60
N ARG A 123 11.36 -7.31 13.28
CA ARG A 123 12.40 -8.31 13.61
C ARG A 123 11.88 -9.41 14.53
N THR A 124 10.87 -9.11 15.33
CA THR A 124 10.23 -10.03 16.28
C THR A 124 8.74 -10.25 16.02
N GLN A 125 8.06 -9.31 15.34
CA GLN A 125 6.62 -9.35 15.07
C GLN A 125 6.32 -9.15 13.58
N ASP A 126 6.74 -10.07 12.72
CA ASP A 126 6.51 -10.03 11.26
C ASP A 126 5.19 -10.65 10.83
N ASN A 127 4.17 -10.69 11.69
CA ASN A 127 2.82 -11.03 11.24
C ASN A 127 2.20 -9.85 10.46
N PHE A 128 1.24 -10.13 9.57
CA PHE A 128 0.57 -9.11 8.78
C PHE A 128 -0.18 -8.07 9.64
N GLN A 129 -0.74 -8.49 10.78
CA GLN A 129 -1.42 -7.57 11.69
C GLN A 129 -0.51 -6.45 12.20
N SER A 130 0.79 -6.70 12.40
CA SER A 130 1.76 -5.68 12.78
C SER A 130 1.83 -4.53 11.78
N VAL A 131 1.79 -4.82 10.47
CA VAL A 131 1.82 -3.77 9.43
C VAL A 131 0.48 -3.04 9.35
N VAL A 132 -0.64 -3.74 9.53
CA VAL A 132 -1.98 -3.13 9.60
C VAL A 132 -2.07 -2.12 10.73
N ILE A 133 -1.64 -2.49 11.94
CA ILE A 133 -1.62 -1.59 13.11
C ILE A 133 -0.75 -0.35 12.83
N PHE A 134 0.32 -0.52 12.07
CA PHE A 134 1.22 0.59 11.73
C PHE A 134 0.60 1.57 10.73
N TYR A 135 0.04 1.09 9.62
CA TYR A 135 -0.47 2.00 8.58
C TYR A 135 -1.89 2.52 8.87
N LEU A 136 -2.68 1.85 9.72
CA LEU A 136 -4.08 2.23 9.95
C LEU A 136 -4.23 3.69 10.46
N PRO A 137 -3.44 4.17 11.44
CA PRO A 137 -3.47 5.58 11.83
C PRO A 137 -3.06 6.52 10.69
N LEU A 138 -2.08 6.13 9.87
CA LEU A 138 -1.59 6.92 8.73
C LEU A 138 -2.69 7.07 7.67
N MET A 139 -3.43 6.00 7.38
CA MET A 139 -4.59 6.04 6.49
C MET A 139 -5.73 6.89 7.06
N GLY A 140 -5.98 6.82 8.37
CA GLY A 140 -6.98 7.66 9.04
C GLY A 140 -6.66 9.15 8.94
N ILE A 141 -5.41 9.53 9.20
CA ILE A 141 -4.92 10.91 9.02
C ILE A 141 -5.03 11.34 7.56
N SER A 142 -4.62 10.48 6.62
CA SER A 142 -4.74 10.74 5.18
C SER A 142 -6.20 10.97 4.77
N PHE A 143 -7.12 10.13 5.25
CA PHE A 143 -8.54 10.23 4.95
C PHE A 143 -9.12 11.56 5.44
N ILE A 144 -8.85 11.93 6.70
CA ILE A 144 -9.29 13.20 7.26
C ILE A 144 -8.67 14.38 6.50
N GLY A 145 -7.38 14.32 6.21
CA GLY A 145 -6.68 15.37 5.47
C GLY A 145 -7.23 15.60 4.07
N PHE A 146 -7.48 14.53 3.30
CA PHE A 146 -8.10 14.67 1.97
C PHE A 146 -9.57 15.12 2.04
N LEU A 147 -10.33 14.76 3.08
CA LEU A 147 -11.66 15.35 3.27
C LEU A 147 -11.57 16.86 3.53
N VAL A 148 -10.61 17.30 4.36
CA VAL A 148 -10.37 18.72 4.58
C VAL A 148 -9.93 19.41 3.28
N ALA A 149 -9.03 18.81 2.51
CA ALA A 149 -8.60 19.31 1.20
C ALA A 149 -9.78 19.48 0.23
N PHE A 150 -10.71 18.51 0.21
CA PHE A 150 -11.92 18.61 -0.60
C PHE A 150 -12.84 19.74 -0.15
N PHE A 151 -13.23 19.77 1.13
CA PHE A 151 -14.24 20.71 1.62
C PHE A 151 -13.74 22.15 1.78
N TYR A 152 -12.47 22.35 2.12
CA TYR A 152 -11.93 23.68 2.44
C TYR A 152 -11.04 24.26 1.35
N TYR A 153 -10.38 23.42 0.54
CA TYR A 153 -9.48 23.87 -0.53
C TYR A 153 -10.05 23.60 -1.93
N GLY A 154 -11.22 22.99 -2.04
CA GLY A 154 -11.90 22.76 -3.32
C GLY A 154 -11.19 21.75 -4.23
N MET A 155 -10.30 20.93 -3.69
CA MET A 155 -9.54 19.94 -4.45
C MET A 155 -10.43 18.74 -4.77
N THR A 156 -11.09 18.76 -5.93
CA THR A 156 -12.10 17.73 -6.29
C THR A 156 -11.55 16.31 -6.31
N GLY A 157 -10.31 16.13 -6.77
CA GLY A 157 -9.61 14.85 -6.77
C GLY A 157 -9.50 14.21 -5.38
N ALA A 158 -9.46 15.02 -4.33
CA ALA A 158 -9.34 14.55 -2.95
C ALA A 158 -10.56 13.72 -2.51
N LEU A 159 -11.76 13.96 -3.05
CA LEU A 159 -12.92 13.12 -2.77
C LEU A 159 -12.74 11.69 -3.29
N SER A 160 -12.26 11.54 -4.53
CA SER A 160 -11.97 10.22 -5.11
C SER A 160 -10.89 9.49 -4.30
N ILE A 161 -9.87 10.21 -3.84
CA ILE A 161 -8.86 9.67 -2.94
C ILE A 161 -9.47 9.19 -1.62
N SER A 162 -10.31 10.01 -0.97
CA SER A 162 -10.98 9.66 0.28
C SER A 162 -11.85 8.40 0.14
N ILE A 163 -12.61 8.26 -0.95
CA ILE A 163 -13.39 7.06 -1.22
C ILE A 163 -12.46 5.85 -1.42
N GLY A 164 -11.37 6.00 -2.18
CA GLY A 164 -10.38 4.95 -2.38
C GLY A 164 -9.68 4.49 -1.09
N LEU A 165 -9.43 5.41 -0.15
CA LEU A 165 -8.92 5.10 1.18
C LEU A 165 -9.94 4.29 2.00
N VAL A 166 -11.23 4.66 1.97
CA VAL A 166 -12.29 3.88 2.64
C VAL A 166 -12.39 2.47 2.06
N VAL A 167 -12.31 2.32 0.74
CA VAL A 167 -12.28 1.00 0.08
C VAL A 167 -11.06 0.19 0.53
N SER A 168 -9.88 0.80 0.63
CA SER A 168 -8.65 0.14 1.09
C SER A 168 -8.70 -0.24 2.58
N LEU A 169 -9.37 0.56 3.41
CA LEU A 169 -9.64 0.22 4.81
C LEU A 169 -10.60 -0.98 4.92
N ALA A 170 -11.63 -1.02 4.08
CA ALA A 170 -12.54 -2.17 4.01
C ALA A 170 -11.81 -3.45 3.56
N ALA A 171 -10.87 -3.34 2.61
CA ALA A 171 -9.98 -4.44 2.24
C ALA A 171 -9.20 -4.94 3.48
N SER A 172 -8.53 -4.03 4.18
CA SER A 172 -7.74 -4.36 5.38
C SER A 172 -8.57 -5.08 6.44
N TRP A 173 -9.85 -4.69 6.59
CA TRP A 173 -10.80 -5.36 7.47
C TRP A 173 -11.10 -6.80 7.03
N VAL A 174 -11.39 -7.02 5.74
CA VAL A 174 -11.59 -8.37 5.16
C VAL A 174 -10.40 -9.28 5.47
N GLN A 175 -9.19 -8.76 5.29
CA GLN A 175 -7.94 -9.48 5.51
C GLN A 175 -7.76 -9.89 6.97
N VAL A 176 -7.96 -8.95 7.90
CA VAL A 176 -7.82 -9.21 9.36
C VAL A 176 -8.89 -10.18 9.85
N MET A 177 -10.13 -10.04 9.38
CA MET A 177 -11.25 -10.91 9.74
C MET A 177 -11.22 -12.27 9.03
N LYS A 178 -10.27 -12.48 8.10
CA LYS A 178 -10.10 -13.70 7.31
C LYS A 178 -11.39 -14.11 6.58
N LEU A 179 -12.11 -13.14 6.01
CA LEU A 179 -13.34 -13.38 5.27
C LEU A 179 -13.02 -13.95 3.88
N SER A 180 -13.35 -15.22 3.65
CA SER A 180 -13.14 -15.92 2.37
C SER A 180 -14.49 -16.16 1.67
N LEU A 181 -14.54 -16.01 0.34
CA LEU A 181 -15.75 -16.31 -0.44
C LEU A 181 -15.77 -17.75 -0.96
N HIS A 182 -14.60 -18.34 -1.17
CA HIS A 182 -14.45 -19.69 -1.71
C HIS A 182 -13.12 -20.33 -1.25
N GLU A 183 -12.98 -21.65 -1.35
CA GLU A 183 -11.74 -22.37 -1.03
C GLU A 183 -10.54 -21.94 -1.90
N ASN A 184 -10.80 -21.65 -3.18
CA ASN A 184 -9.81 -21.16 -4.15
C ASN A 184 -9.81 -19.63 -4.29
N PHE A 185 -10.62 -18.94 -3.48
CA PHE A 185 -10.71 -17.47 -3.41
C PHE A 185 -10.86 -17.03 -1.95
N ASN A 186 -9.73 -16.98 -1.27
CA ASN A 186 -9.61 -16.75 0.16
C ASN A 186 -9.60 -15.26 0.52
N HIS A 187 -9.43 -14.95 1.80
CA HIS A 187 -9.35 -13.60 2.33
C HIS A 187 -8.26 -12.72 1.72
N ASN A 188 -7.09 -13.27 1.36
CA ASN A 188 -6.04 -12.52 0.68
C ASN A 188 -6.50 -12.12 -0.73
N ASP A 189 -7.14 -13.05 -1.45
CA ASP A 189 -7.65 -12.80 -2.80
C ASP A 189 -8.71 -11.70 -2.80
N LEU A 190 -9.67 -11.79 -1.86
CA LEU A 190 -10.70 -10.77 -1.69
C LEU A 190 -10.10 -9.44 -1.26
N PHE A 191 -9.14 -9.45 -0.33
CA PHE A 191 -8.37 -8.27 0.06
C PHE A 191 -7.74 -7.60 -1.16
N HIS A 192 -7.01 -8.35 -1.99
CA HIS A 192 -6.33 -7.82 -3.17
C HIS A 192 -7.32 -7.22 -4.17
N VAL A 193 -8.44 -7.89 -4.47
CA VAL A 193 -9.44 -7.37 -5.41
C VAL A 193 -10.07 -6.06 -4.92
N ILE A 194 -10.42 -5.95 -3.64
CA ILE A 194 -10.94 -4.71 -3.07
C ILE A 194 -9.85 -3.63 -3.08
N GLN A 195 -8.60 -4.01 -2.77
CA GLN A 195 -7.46 -3.10 -2.80
C GLN A 195 -7.20 -2.54 -4.20
N MET A 196 -7.35 -3.33 -5.27
CA MET A 196 -7.23 -2.86 -6.66
C MET A 196 -8.24 -1.74 -6.97
N LEU A 197 -9.49 -1.88 -6.52
CA LEU A 197 -10.50 -0.83 -6.66
C LEU A 197 -10.11 0.43 -5.88
N GLY A 198 -9.64 0.28 -4.64
CA GLY A 198 -9.15 1.38 -3.82
C GLY A 198 -8.00 2.12 -4.50
N MET A 199 -7.01 1.39 -5.01
CA MET A 199 -5.87 1.93 -5.76
C MET A 199 -6.30 2.70 -7.00
N TYR A 200 -7.25 2.17 -7.78
CA TYR A 200 -7.76 2.84 -8.97
C TYR A 200 -8.41 4.20 -8.65
N LEU A 201 -9.24 4.26 -7.61
CA LEU A 201 -9.89 5.49 -7.16
C LEU A 201 -8.89 6.52 -6.63
N MET A 202 -7.89 6.07 -5.86
CA MET A 202 -6.79 6.90 -5.37
C MET A 202 -5.90 7.43 -6.50
N TYR A 203 -5.64 6.61 -7.53
CA TYR A 203 -4.88 7.01 -8.71
C TYR A 203 -5.63 8.09 -9.50
N ARG A 204 -6.90 7.84 -9.83
CA ARG A 204 -7.76 8.80 -10.53
C ARG A 204 -7.85 10.13 -9.81
N GLY A 205 -8.12 10.10 -8.51
CA GLY A 205 -8.19 11.31 -7.69
C GLY A 205 -6.85 12.03 -7.61
N GLY A 206 -5.74 11.29 -7.51
CA GLY A 206 -4.38 11.84 -7.50
C GLY A 206 -4.05 12.63 -8.76
N LEU A 207 -4.47 12.15 -9.95
CA LEU A 207 -4.26 12.87 -11.22
C LEU A 207 -5.07 14.17 -11.34
N GLU A 208 -6.13 14.32 -10.54
CA GLU A 208 -6.97 15.52 -10.51
C GLU A 208 -6.49 16.55 -9.47
N ILE A 209 -5.51 16.20 -8.65
CA ILE A 209 -4.87 17.14 -7.73
C ILE A 209 -4.00 18.11 -8.54
N PRO A 210 -4.14 19.44 -8.36
CA PRO A 210 -3.26 20.40 -9.02
C PRO A 210 -1.79 20.16 -8.61
N PRO A 211 -0.82 20.39 -9.51
CA PRO A 211 0.59 20.29 -9.16
C PRO A 211 1.00 21.42 -8.19
N PHE A 212 1.64 21.02 -7.10
CA PHE A 212 2.35 21.86 -6.13
C PHE A 212 3.45 21.05 -5.43
#